data_AF-A0A5A7RZR3-F1
#
_entry.id   AF-A0A5A7RZR3-F1
#
_cell.length_a   1.000
_cell.length_b   1.000
_cell.length_c   1.000
_cell.angle_alpha   90.00
_cell.angle_beta   90.00
_cell.angle_gamma   90.00
#
_symmetry.space_group_name_H-M   'P 1'
#
loop_
_entity.id
_entity.type
_entity.pdbx_description
1 polymer ?
#
loop_
_entity_poly.entity_id
_entity_poly.type
_entity_poly.pdbx_seq_one_letter_code
_entity_poly.pdbx_strand_id
1 'polypeptide(L)'
;TISLDGYGDAYIAFRYVSNDQLYAYIDDISITGETGAPPAEWTELYDPEPPYESLDMAFAIEGAPRGTVYNVNTNKWFTTIQDAIDDSETRDGHTIIAYLPMPEVFPSGKYEENINIHKSIILIANATEAPTLPPSVIIDGGQAGPTVTISADNVVIDGFEIINGTYGIYSDGTSGSSITNCIIHDNLNGGIKLENSNGNTIAGCNIYGEGTGVHLVGSDGNALYDNEIGEVTTGVILENSVLNYIHDNVFGDYSTGVWCLSNDIQTTSTSTYSANRVP
;
A
#
# COMPACT_ATOMS: atom_id res chain seq x y z
N THR A 1 22.82 18.66 -24.04
CA THR A 1 23.53 17.36 -23.95
C THR A 1 24.54 17.46 -22.83
N ILE A 2 24.32 16.73 -21.74
CA ILE A 2 25.29 16.59 -20.65
C ILE A 2 25.92 15.21 -20.83
N SER A 3 27.25 15.13 -20.90
CA SER A 3 28.01 13.88 -20.91
C SER A 3 28.74 13.78 -19.58
N LEU A 4 28.61 12.63 -18.91
CA LEU A 4 29.16 12.37 -17.60
C LEU A 4 30.06 11.13 -17.70
N ASP A 5 31.37 11.33 -17.60
CA ASP A 5 32.34 10.24 -17.45
C ASP A 5 32.67 10.10 -15.96
N GLY A 6 32.08 9.11 -15.28
CA GLY A 6 32.49 8.69 -13.93
C GLY A 6 31.36 8.24 -12.98
N TYR A 7 31.74 7.51 -11.92
CA TYR A 7 30.85 7.06 -10.85
C TYR A 7 30.53 8.21 -9.89
N GLY A 8 29.30 8.70 -9.93
CA GLY A 8 28.75 9.68 -8.99
C GLY A 8 27.35 10.11 -9.37
N ASP A 9 26.60 10.62 -8.39
CA ASP A 9 25.24 11.12 -8.60
C ASP A 9 25.27 12.43 -9.41
N ALA A 10 24.45 12.48 -10.45
CA ALA A 10 24.29 13.68 -11.26
C ALA A 10 23.00 14.40 -10.89
N TYR A 11 23.13 15.65 -10.49
CA TYR A 11 21.99 16.51 -10.17
C TYR A 11 21.84 17.59 -11.24
N ILE A 12 20.65 17.67 -11.85
CA ILE A 12 20.25 18.77 -12.73
C ILE A 12 19.35 19.69 -11.91
N ALA A 13 19.78 20.94 -11.70
CA ALA A 13 19.00 21.95 -11.00
C ALA A 13 18.68 23.11 -11.94
N PHE A 14 17.40 23.49 -12.00
CA PHE A 14 16.95 24.68 -12.71
C PHE A 14 16.79 25.84 -11.72
N ARG A 15 17.40 26.99 -12.01
CA ARG A 15 17.22 28.22 -11.22
C ARG A 15 16.35 29.19 -12.01
N TYR A 16 15.19 29.52 -11.46
CA TYR A 16 14.22 30.43 -12.06
C TYR A 16 14.69 31.90 -11.98
N VAL A 17 14.53 32.65 -13.08
CA VAL A 17 14.87 34.08 -13.17
C VAL A 17 13.83 34.84 -14.01
N SER A 18 12.54 34.89 -13.59
CA SER A 18 11.55 35.98 -13.82
C SER A 18 10.10 35.49 -14.01
N ASN A 19 9.13 36.32 -13.63
CA ASN A 19 7.69 36.00 -13.42
C ASN A 19 6.83 35.64 -14.65
N ASP A 20 7.39 35.35 -15.82
CA ASP A 20 6.60 34.91 -16.97
C ASP A 20 6.72 33.39 -17.15
N GLN A 21 5.57 32.69 -17.21
CA GLN A 21 5.50 31.24 -17.30
C GLN A 21 6.21 30.72 -18.55
N LEU A 22 7.34 30.05 -18.35
CA LEU A 22 8.01 29.24 -19.36
C LEU A 22 8.12 27.80 -18.82
N TYR A 23 7.50 26.85 -19.52
CA TYR A 23 7.61 25.42 -19.24
C TYR A 23 8.89 24.88 -19.87
N ALA A 24 9.73 24.21 -19.08
CA ALA A 24 10.86 23.44 -19.59
C ALA A 24 10.42 21.98 -19.74
N TYR A 25 10.42 21.47 -20.97
CA TYR A 25 10.17 20.07 -21.27
C TYR A 25 11.51 19.36 -21.47
N ILE A 26 11.72 18.24 -20.79
CA ILE A 26 12.84 17.33 -21.01
C ILE A 26 12.25 16.10 -21.71
N ASP A 27 12.41 16.02 -23.03
CA ASP A 27 11.79 14.96 -23.83
C ASP A 27 12.68 13.71 -23.94
N ASP A 28 14.00 13.84 -23.82
CA ASP A 28 14.95 12.74 -23.97
C ASP A 28 16.17 12.89 -23.04
N ILE A 29 16.35 11.93 -22.12
CA ILE A 29 17.60 11.74 -21.38
C ILE A 29 18.25 10.45 -21.90
N SER A 30 19.33 10.58 -22.68
CA SER A 30 20.16 9.44 -23.08
C SER A 30 21.40 9.36 -22.20
N ILE A 31 21.50 8.30 -21.42
CA ILE A 31 22.70 7.97 -20.63
C ILE A 31 23.61 7.15 -21.54
N THR A 32 24.77 7.70 -21.90
CA THR A 32 25.79 6.99 -22.69
C THR A 32 27.07 6.91 -21.87
N GLY A 33 27.32 5.74 -21.30
CA GLY A 33 28.54 5.41 -20.57
C GLY A 33 28.77 3.91 -20.64
N GLU A 34 30.02 3.49 -20.76
CA GLU A 34 30.37 2.06 -20.69
C GLU A 34 30.22 1.59 -19.24
N THR A 35 29.48 0.50 -19.03
CA THR A 35 29.29 -0.09 -17.71
C THR A 35 30.64 -0.54 -17.15
N GLY A 36 31.17 0.16 -16.14
CA GLY A 36 32.29 -0.34 -15.37
C GLY A 36 31.88 -1.60 -14.59
N ALA A 37 32.85 -2.50 -14.37
CA ALA A 37 32.57 -3.81 -13.78
C ALA A 37 31.81 -3.68 -12.45
N PRO A 38 30.75 -4.49 -12.25
CA PRO A 38 29.95 -4.47 -11.03
C PRO A 38 30.83 -4.60 -9.76
N PRO A 39 30.54 -3.87 -8.66
CA PRO A 39 31.17 -4.11 -7.37
C PRO A 39 31.06 -5.59 -6.95
N ALA A 40 32.07 -6.09 -6.22
CA ALA A 40 32.24 -7.52 -5.94
C ALA A 40 31.13 -8.19 -5.11
N GLU A 41 30.21 -7.43 -4.54
CA GLU A 41 29.06 -7.94 -3.80
C GLU A 41 27.81 -7.14 -4.18
N TRP A 42 27.05 -7.67 -5.13
CA TRP A 42 25.64 -7.32 -5.28
C TRP A 42 24.85 -8.23 -4.34
N THR A 43 24.28 -7.67 -3.28
CA THR A 43 23.08 -8.27 -2.70
C THR A 43 21.89 -7.79 -3.52
N GLU A 44 21.42 -8.65 -4.39
CA GLU A 44 20.17 -8.51 -5.09
C GLU A 44 19.04 -8.36 -4.05
N LEU A 45 18.35 -7.22 -4.06
CA LEU A 45 17.31 -6.91 -3.08
C LEU A 45 16.02 -7.69 -3.34
N TYR A 46 15.88 -8.28 -4.53
CA TYR A 46 14.84 -9.21 -4.96
C TYR A 46 15.03 -9.49 -6.46
N ASP A 47 15.31 -10.74 -6.84
CA ASP A 47 15.07 -11.24 -8.19
C ASP A 47 13.72 -11.96 -8.16
N PRO A 48 12.67 -11.46 -8.81
CA PRO A 48 11.49 -12.26 -9.08
C PRO A 48 11.85 -13.29 -10.16
N GLU A 49 12.75 -14.24 -9.85
CA GLU A 49 12.73 -15.53 -10.50
C GLU A 49 11.29 -16.03 -10.33
N PRO A 50 10.51 -16.09 -11.42
CA PRO A 50 9.10 -16.36 -11.31
C PRO A 50 8.95 -17.77 -10.71
N PRO A 51 8.17 -17.95 -9.62
CA PRO A 51 8.17 -19.19 -8.86
C PRO A 51 7.50 -20.36 -9.61
N TYR A 52 7.28 -20.26 -10.93
CA TYR A 52 6.55 -21.23 -11.71
C TYR A 52 7.23 -22.60 -11.78
N GLU A 53 8.55 -22.71 -11.57
CA GLU A 53 9.20 -24.03 -11.55
C GLU A 53 9.16 -24.74 -10.18
N SER A 54 8.69 -24.08 -9.10
CA SER A 54 8.45 -24.73 -7.81
C SER A 54 6.99 -24.76 -7.36
N LEU A 55 6.09 -24.14 -8.12
CA LEU A 55 4.64 -24.15 -7.87
C LEU A 55 4.01 -25.55 -8.00
N ASP A 56 4.74 -26.52 -8.57
CA ASP A 56 4.36 -27.93 -8.61
C ASP A 56 4.56 -28.70 -7.28
N MET A 57 4.99 -28.09 -6.16
CA MET A 57 5.59 -28.88 -5.06
C MET A 57 5.21 -28.62 -3.58
N ALA A 58 4.17 -27.87 -3.23
CA ALA A 58 3.86 -27.63 -1.80
C ALA A 58 2.58 -28.27 -1.22
N PHE A 59 1.73 -28.92 -2.00
CA PHE A 59 0.43 -29.41 -1.47
C PHE A 59 0.36 -30.90 -1.13
N ALA A 60 1.36 -31.72 -1.49
CA ALA A 60 1.22 -33.18 -1.35
C ALA A 60 2.51 -33.98 -1.07
N ILE A 61 3.51 -33.41 -0.39
CA ILE A 61 4.53 -34.25 0.25
C ILE A 61 4.09 -34.43 1.71
N GLU A 62 3.43 -35.57 1.99
CA GLU A 62 2.89 -36.07 3.27
C GLU A 62 1.38 -35.87 3.58
N GLY A 63 0.58 -35.29 2.69
CA GLY A 63 -0.89 -35.34 2.80
C GLY A 63 -1.54 -34.42 3.84
N ALA A 64 -0.84 -33.36 4.28
CA ALA A 64 -1.41 -32.28 5.08
C ALA A 64 -1.38 -30.97 4.28
N PRO A 65 -2.50 -30.22 4.18
CA PRO A 65 -2.49 -28.92 3.51
C PRO A 65 -1.54 -27.97 4.24
N ARG A 66 -0.53 -27.45 3.53
CA ARG A 66 0.16 -26.24 3.97
C ARG A 66 -0.82 -25.08 3.76
N GLY A 67 -0.98 -24.22 4.75
CA GLY A 67 -1.87 -23.06 4.62
C GLY A 67 -1.43 -22.10 3.51
N THR A 68 -2.20 -21.06 3.23
CA THR A 68 -1.94 -20.14 2.10
C THR A 68 -1.17 -18.88 2.49
N VAL A 69 -0.61 -18.82 3.70
CA VAL A 69 0.20 -17.70 4.19
C VAL A 69 1.61 -18.18 4.45
N TYR A 70 2.61 -17.53 3.86
CA TYR A 70 4.01 -17.96 3.89
C TYR A 70 4.89 -16.87 4.51
N ASN A 71 5.61 -17.22 5.58
CA ASN A 71 6.71 -16.39 6.06
C ASN A 71 8.00 -16.83 5.36
N VAL A 72 8.52 -15.98 4.47
CA VAL A 72 9.69 -16.31 3.64
C VAL A 72 10.97 -16.45 4.46
N ASN A 73 11.05 -15.77 5.60
CA ASN A 73 12.25 -15.76 6.44
C ASN A 73 12.35 -17.00 7.32
N THR A 74 11.21 -17.56 7.74
CA THR A 74 11.17 -18.76 8.60
C THR A 74 10.86 -20.04 7.82
N ASN A 75 10.51 -19.92 6.54
CA ASN A 75 10.03 -20.99 5.68
C ASN A 75 8.81 -21.75 6.25
N LYS A 76 7.99 -21.05 7.05
CA LYS A 76 6.77 -21.59 7.65
C LYS A 76 5.54 -21.19 6.86
N TRP A 77 4.58 -22.10 6.83
CA TRP A 77 3.27 -21.90 6.24
C TRP A 77 2.20 -21.88 7.34
N PHE A 78 1.23 -20.97 7.19
CA PHE A 78 0.15 -20.72 8.14
C PHE A 78 -1.18 -20.70 7.42
N THR A 79 -2.24 -21.05 8.13
CA THR A 79 -3.62 -21.02 7.61
C THR A 79 -4.23 -19.65 7.63
N THR A 80 -3.79 -18.78 8.55
CA THR A 80 -4.32 -17.44 8.76
C THR A 80 -3.19 -16.42 8.68
N ILE A 81 -3.54 -15.18 8.35
CA ILE A 81 -2.56 -14.08 8.32
C ILE A 81 -2.12 -13.77 9.75
N GLN A 82 -3.05 -13.76 10.71
CA GLN A 82 -2.73 -13.46 12.10
C GLN A 82 -1.76 -14.49 12.71
N ASP A 83 -1.91 -15.79 12.43
CA ASP A 83 -0.98 -16.81 12.97
C ASP A 83 0.45 -16.61 12.45
N ALA A 84 0.60 -16.18 11.20
CA ALA A 84 1.90 -15.87 10.62
C ALA A 84 2.55 -14.66 11.31
N ILE A 85 1.76 -13.64 11.65
CA ILE A 85 2.23 -12.47 12.40
C ILE A 85 2.58 -12.86 13.84
N ASP A 86 1.75 -13.67 14.49
CA ASP A 86 1.88 -14.03 15.90
C ASP A 86 2.99 -15.06 16.15
N ASP A 87 3.41 -15.81 15.13
CA ASP A 87 4.48 -16.80 15.26
C ASP A 87 5.71 -16.21 15.96
N SER A 88 6.18 -16.94 16.97
CA SER A 88 7.30 -16.49 17.81
C SER A 88 8.62 -16.32 17.05
N GLU A 89 8.75 -16.90 15.86
CA GLU A 89 9.92 -16.75 14.99
C GLU A 89 9.72 -15.66 13.92
N THR A 90 8.51 -15.10 13.78
CA THR A 90 8.29 -13.86 13.02
C THR A 90 8.85 -12.69 13.82
N ARG A 91 9.83 -12.00 13.24
CA ARG A 91 10.55 -10.85 13.81
C ARG A 91 10.36 -9.62 12.93
N ASP A 92 10.75 -8.47 13.46
CA ASP A 92 10.80 -7.23 12.68
C ASP A 92 11.69 -7.39 11.43
N GLY A 93 11.26 -6.78 10.32
CA GLY A 93 11.85 -6.89 8.99
C GLY A 93 11.46 -8.16 8.23
N HIS A 94 10.67 -9.07 8.80
CA HIS A 94 10.23 -10.28 8.08
C HIS A 94 9.16 -9.96 7.04
N THR A 95 9.12 -10.77 5.99
CA THR A 95 8.13 -10.72 4.92
C THR A 95 7.16 -11.90 5.01
N ILE A 96 5.87 -11.58 4.99
CA ILE A 96 4.76 -12.53 4.94
C ILE A 96 4.03 -12.32 3.61
N ILE A 97 3.86 -13.41 2.86
CA ILE A 97 3.12 -13.43 1.61
C ILE A 97 1.81 -14.20 1.84
N ALA A 98 0.68 -13.56 1.59
CA ALA A 98 -0.62 -14.21 1.56
C ALA A 98 -1.02 -14.54 0.12
N TYR A 99 -1.35 -15.80 -0.15
CA TYR A 99 -1.81 -16.27 -1.46
C TYR A 99 -3.33 -16.40 -1.49
N LEU A 100 -3.92 -16.57 -2.68
CA LEU A 100 -5.35 -16.85 -2.81
C LEU A 100 -5.76 -18.06 -1.94
N PRO A 101 -6.78 -17.92 -1.06
CA PRO A 101 -7.30 -19.04 -0.30
C PRO A 101 -7.80 -20.14 -1.23
N MET A 102 -7.35 -21.38 -1.01
CA MET A 102 -7.81 -22.51 -1.81
C MET A 102 -9.28 -22.83 -1.51
N PRO A 103 -10.18 -22.84 -2.50
CA PRO A 103 -11.61 -23.04 -2.26
C PRO A 103 -11.94 -24.41 -1.65
N GLU A 104 -11.08 -25.41 -1.81
CA GLU A 104 -11.22 -26.73 -1.18
C GLU A 104 -10.98 -26.69 0.34
N VAL A 105 -10.19 -25.74 0.83
CA VAL A 105 -9.84 -25.57 2.25
C VAL A 105 -10.59 -24.40 2.88
N PHE A 106 -10.82 -23.34 2.10
CA PHE A 106 -11.47 -22.10 2.48
C PHE A 106 -12.65 -21.82 1.54
N PRO A 107 -13.84 -22.38 1.83
CA PRO A 107 -15.00 -22.26 0.95
C PRO A 107 -15.47 -20.82 0.71
N SER A 108 -15.12 -19.88 1.60
CA SER A 108 -15.39 -18.45 1.44
C SER A 108 -14.52 -17.81 0.34
N GLY A 109 -13.35 -18.38 0.06
CA GLY A 109 -12.34 -17.78 -0.83
C GLY A 109 -11.67 -16.52 -0.25
N LYS A 110 -11.80 -16.28 1.05
CA LYS A 110 -11.32 -15.07 1.75
C LYS A 110 -10.64 -15.40 3.07
N TYR A 111 -9.80 -14.48 3.54
CA TYR A 111 -9.31 -14.46 4.92
C TYR A 111 -10.33 -13.74 5.81
N GLU A 112 -11.16 -14.49 6.53
CA GLU A 112 -12.17 -13.96 7.47
C GLU A 112 -11.53 -13.66 8.83
N GLU A 113 -10.84 -12.53 8.94
CA GLU A 113 -10.01 -12.16 10.08
C GLU A 113 -10.00 -10.64 10.32
N ASN A 114 -9.82 -10.23 11.59
CA ASN A 114 -9.38 -8.87 11.92
C ASN A 114 -7.89 -8.91 12.27
N ILE A 115 -7.05 -8.35 11.41
CA ILE A 115 -5.60 -8.44 11.51
C ILE A 115 -5.06 -7.33 12.42
N ASN A 116 -4.21 -7.68 13.37
CA ASN A 116 -3.40 -6.75 14.15
C ASN A 116 -1.92 -6.95 13.84
N ILE A 117 -1.33 -6.00 13.11
CA ILE A 117 0.08 -6.00 12.77
C ILE A 117 0.85 -5.29 13.89
N HIS A 118 1.33 -6.09 14.85
CA HIS A 118 2.06 -5.62 16.05
C HIS A 118 3.59 -5.81 15.97
N LYS A 119 4.09 -6.21 14.80
CA LYS A 119 5.52 -6.31 14.47
C LYS A 119 5.79 -5.52 13.20
N SER A 120 6.99 -4.96 13.07
CA SER A 120 7.40 -4.22 11.87
C SER A 120 7.67 -5.21 10.73
N ILE A 121 6.68 -5.47 9.88
CA ILE A 121 6.77 -6.51 8.84
C ILE A 121 6.38 -5.98 7.47
N ILE A 122 6.70 -6.76 6.45
CA ILE A 122 6.23 -6.58 5.08
C ILE A 122 5.15 -7.64 4.82
N LEU A 123 3.92 -7.21 4.58
CA LEU A 123 2.76 -8.06 4.30
C LEU A 123 2.31 -7.82 2.85
N ILE A 124 2.42 -8.85 2.00
CA ILE A 124 2.16 -8.75 0.56
C ILE A 124 1.11 -9.77 0.15
N ALA A 125 0.14 -9.32 -0.64
CA ALA A 125 -0.78 -10.20 -1.35
C ALA A 125 -0.14 -10.72 -2.64
N ASN A 126 -0.23 -12.03 -2.87
CA ASN A 126 0.14 -12.64 -4.14
C ASN A 126 -1.07 -13.33 -4.76
N ALA A 127 -1.69 -12.64 -5.72
CA ALA A 127 -2.88 -13.09 -6.43
C ALA A 127 -2.57 -13.80 -7.77
N THR A 128 -1.38 -14.38 -7.97
CA THR A 128 -1.05 -15.06 -9.25
C THR A 128 -2.13 -16.06 -9.67
N GLU A 129 -2.53 -15.94 -10.94
CA GLU A 129 -3.85 -16.30 -11.46
C GLU A 129 -4.26 -17.76 -11.21
N ALA A 130 -5.31 -17.93 -10.40
CA ALA A 130 -6.21 -19.07 -10.53
C ALA A 130 -7.42 -18.62 -11.38
N PRO A 131 -7.66 -19.20 -12.57
CA PRO A 131 -8.64 -18.70 -13.56
C PRO A 131 -10.12 -18.72 -13.14
N THR A 132 -10.43 -19.11 -11.89
CA THR A 132 -11.80 -19.23 -11.36
C THR A 132 -11.98 -18.63 -9.97
N LEU A 133 -10.96 -17.97 -9.40
CA LEU A 133 -11.01 -17.33 -8.08
C LEU A 133 -11.06 -15.80 -8.21
N PRO A 134 -11.48 -15.07 -7.15
CA PRO A 134 -11.38 -13.61 -7.15
C PRO A 134 -9.95 -13.18 -7.53
N PRO A 135 -9.79 -12.08 -8.29
CA PRO A 135 -8.49 -11.62 -8.79
C PRO A 135 -7.59 -11.05 -7.69
N SER A 136 -8.04 -11.08 -6.43
CA SER A 136 -7.49 -10.38 -5.29
C SER A 136 -7.43 -11.29 -4.07
N VAL A 137 -6.43 -11.07 -3.23
CA VAL A 137 -6.37 -11.67 -1.90
C VAL A 137 -7.22 -10.82 -0.96
N ILE A 138 -8.39 -11.35 -0.59
CA ILE A 138 -9.40 -10.61 0.18
C ILE A 138 -9.24 -10.87 1.69
N ILE A 139 -9.17 -9.80 2.49
CA ILE A 139 -9.35 -9.82 3.94
C ILE A 139 -10.75 -9.28 4.27
N ASP A 140 -11.56 -10.11 4.92
CA ASP A 140 -12.94 -9.80 5.31
C ASP A 140 -13.04 -9.61 6.82
N GLY A 141 -13.20 -8.36 7.26
CA GLY A 141 -13.19 -7.97 8.68
C GLY A 141 -14.49 -8.28 9.44
N GLY A 142 -15.52 -8.83 8.78
CA GLY A 142 -16.73 -9.34 9.43
C GLY A 142 -17.55 -8.32 10.25
N GLN A 143 -17.32 -7.02 10.07
CA GLN A 143 -17.94 -5.89 10.76
C GLN A 143 -17.71 -5.90 12.29
N ALA A 144 -16.67 -6.57 12.76
CA ALA A 144 -16.36 -6.72 14.19
C ALA A 144 -15.32 -5.71 14.73
N GLY A 145 -14.75 -4.88 13.85
CA GLY A 145 -13.68 -3.93 14.13
C GLY A 145 -13.01 -3.49 12.83
N PRO A 146 -11.88 -2.76 12.87
CA PRO A 146 -11.09 -2.54 11.67
C PRO A 146 -10.65 -3.86 11.05
N THR A 147 -10.62 -3.96 9.72
CA THR A 147 -10.16 -5.19 9.05
C THR A 147 -8.66 -5.39 9.26
N VAL A 148 -7.88 -4.31 9.14
CA VAL A 148 -6.45 -4.29 9.48
C VAL A 148 -6.17 -3.17 10.47
N THR A 149 -5.52 -3.51 11.59
CA THR A 149 -5.00 -2.59 12.59
C THR A 149 -3.48 -2.59 12.54
N ILE A 150 -2.87 -1.42 12.36
CA ILE A 150 -1.42 -1.24 12.42
C ILE A 150 -1.07 -0.73 13.82
N SER A 151 -0.30 -1.54 14.55
CA SER A 151 0.13 -1.26 15.93
C SER A 151 1.66 -1.24 16.08
N ALA A 152 2.40 -1.29 14.96
CA ALA A 152 3.85 -1.22 14.91
C ALA A 152 4.31 -0.24 13.82
N ASP A 153 5.50 0.33 14.00
CA ASP A 153 6.12 1.23 13.03
C ASP A 153 6.68 0.46 11.82
N ASN A 154 6.85 1.17 10.71
CA ASN A 154 7.49 0.67 9.48
C ASN A 154 6.85 -0.62 8.96
N VAL A 155 5.53 -0.70 8.97
CA VAL A 155 4.76 -1.82 8.39
C VAL A 155 4.54 -1.54 6.91
N VAL A 156 4.68 -2.56 6.06
CA VAL A 156 4.28 -2.50 4.65
C VAL A 156 3.08 -3.41 4.44
N ILE A 157 2.03 -2.88 3.80
CA ILE A 157 0.86 -3.63 3.35
C ILE A 157 0.72 -3.37 1.85
N ASP A 158 0.74 -4.43 1.04
CA ASP A 158 0.71 -4.31 -0.42
C ASP A 158 -0.27 -5.28 -1.08
N GLY A 159 -1.13 -4.78 -1.96
CA GLY A 159 -1.88 -5.59 -2.93
C GLY A 159 -3.17 -6.26 -2.44
N PHE A 160 -3.63 -5.97 -1.22
CA PHE A 160 -4.81 -6.61 -0.64
C PHE A 160 -6.12 -5.95 -1.07
N GLU A 161 -7.18 -6.76 -1.19
CA GLU A 161 -8.55 -6.27 -1.13
C GLU A 161 -9.06 -6.35 0.32
N ILE A 162 -9.55 -5.24 0.87
CA ILE A 162 -9.86 -5.09 2.30
C ILE A 162 -11.29 -4.62 2.45
N ILE A 163 -12.14 -5.49 3.00
CA ILE A 163 -13.58 -5.28 3.07
C ILE A 163 -14.16 -5.51 4.46
N ASN A 164 -15.40 -5.07 4.63
CA ASN A 164 -16.26 -5.40 5.75
C ASN A 164 -15.70 -5.06 7.14
N GLY A 165 -14.84 -4.06 7.27
CA GLY A 165 -14.39 -3.53 8.55
C GLY A 165 -15.24 -2.37 9.03
N THR A 166 -15.02 -1.94 10.27
CA THR A 166 -15.46 -0.60 10.71
C THR A 166 -14.65 0.48 10.00
N TYR A 167 -13.34 0.24 9.84
CA TYR A 167 -12.46 0.85 8.85
C TYR A 167 -11.76 -0.27 8.10
N GLY A 168 -11.38 -0.06 6.84
CA GLY A 168 -10.54 -1.03 6.14
C GLY A 168 -9.18 -1.15 6.83
N ILE A 169 -8.51 -0.01 7.01
CA ILE A 169 -7.24 0.08 7.74
C ILE A 169 -7.34 1.15 8.83
N TYR A 170 -6.88 0.81 10.03
CA TYR A 170 -6.75 1.72 11.16
C TYR A 170 -5.31 1.69 11.70
N SER A 171 -4.73 2.87 11.92
CA SER A 171 -3.43 3.02 12.58
C SER A 171 -3.56 3.99 13.76
N ASP A 172 -2.99 3.63 14.90
CA ASP A 172 -3.01 4.45 16.12
C ASP A 172 -1.61 4.58 16.71
N GLY A 173 -1.06 5.78 16.65
CA GLY A 173 0.24 6.08 17.25
C GLY A 173 1.45 5.40 16.59
N THR A 174 1.38 5.08 15.29
CA THR A 174 2.47 4.44 14.55
C THR A 174 3.07 5.34 13.47
N SER A 175 4.28 5.05 13.00
CA SER A 175 4.96 5.88 12.00
C SER A 175 5.70 5.07 10.94
N GLY A 176 5.90 5.68 9.77
CA GLY A 176 6.75 5.14 8.71
C GLY A 176 6.17 3.95 7.94
N SER A 177 4.87 3.67 8.07
CA SER A 177 4.21 2.57 7.39
C SER A 177 3.83 2.92 5.96
N SER A 178 3.75 1.92 5.08
CA SER A 178 3.38 2.04 3.68
C SER A 178 2.16 1.16 3.38
N ILE A 179 1.12 1.77 2.84
CA ILE A 179 -0.10 1.10 2.37
C ILE A 179 -0.17 1.32 0.86
N THR A 180 0.06 0.28 0.07
CA THR A 180 0.21 0.39 -1.38
C THR A 180 -0.64 -0.60 -2.16
N ASN A 181 -1.11 -0.19 -3.34
CA ASN A 181 -1.79 -1.06 -4.30
C ASN A 181 -3.00 -1.82 -3.72
N CYS A 182 -3.64 -1.28 -2.69
CA CYS A 182 -4.78 -1.92 -2.03
C CYS A 182 -6.10 -1.48 -2.65
N ILE A 183 -7.08 -2.38 -2.63
CA ILE A 183 -8.48 -2.10 -2.96
C ILE A 183 -9.27 -2.10 -1.65
N ILE A 184 -9.85 -0.98 -1.25
CA ILE A 184 -10.46 -0.81 0.09
C ILE A 184 -11.89 -0.31 -0.07
N HIS A 185 -12.87 -1.15 0.28
CA HIS A 185 -14.28 -0.79 0.14
C HIS A 185 -15.21 -1.57 1.09
N ASP A 186 -16.49 -1.20 1.09
CA ASP A 186 -17.53 -1.83 1.93
C ASP A 186 -17.18 -1.84 3.43
N ASN A 187 -16.50 -0.78 3.88
CA ASN A 187 -16.16 -0.54 5.29
C ASN A 187 -17.12 0.50 5.88
N LEU A 188 -17.60 0.27 7.11
CA LEU A 188 -18.74 0.99 7.67
C LEU A 188 -18.51 2.50 7.88
N ASN A 189 -17.33 2.89 8.36
CA ASN A 189 -17.00 4.29 8.68
C ASN A 189 -16.08 4.94 7.64
N GLY A 190 -15.27 4.15 6.93
CA GLY A 190 -14.34 4.65 5.93
C GLY A 190 -13.25 3.67 5.53
N GLY A 191 -12.42 4.08 4.58
CA GLY A 191 -11.32 3.27 4.05
C GLY A 191 -10.14 3.19 5.02
N ILE A 192 -9.39 4.29 5.17
CA ILE A 192 -8.18 4.35 5.99
C ILE A 192 -8.33 5.45 7.05
N LYS A 193 -8.06 5.13 8.31
CA LYS A 193 -7.92 6.12 9.39
C LYS A 193 -6.53 6.05 10.02
N LEU A 194 -5.83 7.17 10.01
CA LEU A 194 -4.56 7.40 10.70
C LEU A 194 -4.82 8.32 11.90
N GLU A 195 -4.56 7.83 13.11
CA GLU A 195 -4.69 8.59 14.34
C GLU A 195 -3.33 8.67 15.03
N ASN A 196 -2.88 9.89 15.32
CA ASN A 196 -1.55 10.19 15.87
C ASN A 196 -0.40 9.49 15.12
N SER A 197 -0.55 9.28 13.81
CA SER A 197 0.33 8.43 13.02
C SER A 197 1.06 9.24 11.95
N ASN A 198 2.40 9.21 11.96
CA ASN A 198 3.21 10.19 11.24
C ASN A 198 4.09 9.56 10.15
N GLY A 199 4.37 10.32 9.09
CA GLY A 199 5.35 9.89 8.08
C GLY A 199 4.96 8.62 7.32
N ASN A 200 3.67 8.30 7.22
CA ASN A 200 3.17 7.13 6.48
C ASN A 200 2.95 7.47 5.01
N THR A 201 2.97 6.44 4.17
CA THR A 201 2.67 6.52 2.74
C THR A 201 1.40 5.75 2.41
N ILE A 202 0.49 6.38 1.66
CA ILE A 202 -0.68 5.73 1.07
C ILE A 202 -0.60 5.98 -0.44
N ALA A 203 -0.38 4.95 -1.25
CA ALA A 203 -0.16 5.14 -2.68
C ALA A 203 -0.71 4.04 -3.59
N GLY A 204 -1.21 4.43 -4.76
CA GLY A 204 -1.74 3.47 -5.74
C GLY A 204 -2.97 2.71 -5.26
N CYS A 205 -3.66 3.18 -4.22
CA CYS A 205 -4.83 2.51 -3.67
C CYS A 205 -6.11 2.95 -4.38
N ASN A 206 -7.05 2.02 -4.53
CA ASN A 206 -8.42 2.30 -4.94
C ASN A 206 -9.34 2.21 -3.73
N ILE A 207 -9.88 3.33 -3.28
CA ILE A 207 -10.66 3.46 -2.04
C ILE A 207 -12.06 3.95 -2.39
N TYR A 208 -13.08 3.13 -2.14
CA TYR A 208 -14.46 3.47 -2.48
C TYR A 208 -15.49 2.88 -1.53
N GLY A 209 -16.76 3.27 -1.68
CA GLY A 209 -17.86 2.89 -0.79
C GLY A 209 -18.21 3.99 0.21
N GLU A 210 -18.81 3.65 1.35
CA GLU A 210 -19.38 4.66 2.26
C GLU A 210 -18.35 5.33 3.19
N GLY A 211 -18.72 6.49 3.75
CA GLY A 211 -17.92 7.17 4.78
C GLY A 211 -16.80 8.06 4.23
N THR A 212 -15.64 8.06 4.89
CA THR A 212 -14.45 8.84 4.49
C THR A 212 -13.44 7.94 3.80
N GLY A 213 -12.85 8.38 2.69
CA GLY A 213 -11.79 7.62 2.01
C GLY A 213 -10.56 7.47 2.90
N VAL A 214 -9.92 8.59 3.24
CA VAL A 214 -8.77 8.65 4.14
C VAL A 214 -8.96 9.74 5.20
N HIS A 215 -8.79 9.41 6.48
CA HIS A 215 -8.93 10.34 7.60
C HIS A 215 -7.67 10.39 8.45
N LEU A 216 -7.03 11.55 8.51
CA LEU A 216 -5.85 11.83 9.33
C LEU A 216 -6.26 12.69 10.54
N VAL A 217 -5.96 12.22 11.74
CA VAL A 217 -6.22 12.93 13.00
C VAL A 217 -4.91 13.04 13.78
N GLY A 218 -4.44 14.25 14.05
CA GLY A 218 -3.15 14.46 14.74
C GLY A 218 -1.96 13.82 14.03
N SER A 219 -2.01 13.71 12.70
CA SER A 219 -1.14 12.83 11.91
C SER A 219 -0.34 13.64 10.89
N ASP A 220 0.93 13.86 11.18
CA ASP A 220 1.79 14.79 10.46
C ASP A 220 2.70 14.10 9.44
N GLY A 221 3.07 14.82 8.38
CA GLY A 221 4.15 14.40 7.49
C GLY A 221 3.82 13.18 6.61
N ASN A 222 2.56 12.81 6.42
CA ASN A 222 2.16 11.68 5.60
C ASN A 222 2.11 12.05 4.11
N ALA A 223 2.32 11.08 3.24
CA ALA A 223 2.25 11.20 1.79
C ALA A 223 1.08 10.38 1.23
N LEU A 224 0.20 11.02 0.48
CA LEU A 224 -0.94 10.39 -0.20
C LEU A 224 -0.84 10.72 -1.70
N TYR A 225 -0.56 9.73 -2.54
CA TYR A 225 -0.41 9.96 -3.98
C TYR A 225 -0.84 8.82 -4.88
N ASP A 226 -1.18 9.12 -6.13
CA ASP A 226 -1.65 8.15 -7.13
C ASP A 226 -2.83 7.27 -6.65
N ASN A 227 -3.65 7.76 -5.71
CA ASN A 227 -4.83 7.03 -5.23
C ASN A 227 -6.07 7.44 -6.03
N GLU A 228 -6.95 6.48 -6.28
CA GLU A 228 -8.31 6.70 -6.77
C GLU A 228 -9.28 6.61 -5.59
N ILE A 229 -9.91 7.71 -5.23
CA ILE A 229 -10.79 7.82 -4.06
C ILE A 229 -12.18 8.29 -4.53
N GLY A 230 -13.11 7.35 -4.66
CA GLY A 230 -14.42 7.56 -5.27
C GLY A 230 -15.57 7.05 -4.41
N GLU A 231 -16.81 7.41 -4.74
CA GLU A 231 -18.03 6.91 -4.08
C GLU A 231 -18.16 7.14 -2.56
N VAL A 232 -17.21 7.88 -1.95
CA VAL A 232 -17.17 8.27 -0.54
C VAL A 232 -17.83 9.62 -0.27
N THR A 233 -18.16 9.89 0.99
CA THR A 233 -18.71 11.19 1.42
C THR A 233 -17.68 12.31 1.34
N THR A 234 -16.45 12.02 1.78
CA THR A 234 -15.28 12.92 1.70
C THR A 234 -14.06 12.09 1.34
N GLY A 235 -13.27 12.56 0.36
CA GLY A 235 -12.08 11.86 -0.11
C GLY A 235 -11.01 11.76 0.98
N VAL A 236 -10.44 12.89 1.37
CA VAL A 236 -9.45 13.01 2.44
C VAL A 236 -9.90 14.03 3.47
N ILE A 237 -9.89 13.66 4.75
CA ILE A 237 -10.03 14.58 5.90
C ILE A 237 -8.68 14.69 6.60
N LEU A 238 -8.28 15.94 6.85
CA LEU A 238 -7.12 16.27 7.68
C LEU A 238 -7.65 17.02 8.92
N GLU A 239 -7.45 16.47 10.11
CA GLU A 239 -7.81 17.10 11.38
C GLU A 239 -6.55 17.24 12.26
N ASN A 240 -6.19 18.48 12.61
CA ASN A 240 -4.99 18.79 13.39
C ASN A 240 -3.72 18.06 12.89
N SER A 241 -3.57 17.97 11.58
CA SER A 241 -2.58 17.16 10.87
C SER A 241 -1.83 18.07 9.90
N VAL A 242 -0.54 18.30 10.08
CA VAL A 242 0.28 19.26 9.32
C VAL A 242 1.31 18.60 8.41
N LEU A 243 1.80 19.35 7.42
CA LEU A 243 2.88 18.90 6.52
C LEU A 243 2.56 17.61 5.75
N ASN A 244 1.29 17.34 5.45
CA ASN A 244 0.91 16.21 4.61
C ASN A 244 1.03 16.59 3.13
N TYR A 245 1.55 15.65 2.35
CA TYR A 245 1.77 15.78 0.91
C TYR A 245 0.69 15.00 0.18
N ILE A 246 -0.29 15.71 -0.39
CA ILE A 246 -1.41 15.10 -1.12
C ILE A 246 -1.31 15.55 -2.57
N HIS A 247 -0.89 14.65 -3.46
CA HIS A 247 -0.68 14.97 -4.88
C HIS A 247 -1.07 13.82 -5.80
N ASP A 248 -1.40 14.12 -7.05
CA ASP A 248 -1.70 13.11 -8.09
C ASP A 248 -2.80 12.09 -7.71
N ASN A 249 -3.72 12.46 -6.80
CA ASN A 249 -4.88 11.64 -6.48
C ASN A 249 -6.06 11.99 -7.40
N VAL A 250 -6.89 11.00 -7.69
CA VAL A 250 -8.16 11.15 -8.41
C VAL A 250 -9.30 11.07 -7.40
N PHE A 251 -10.10 12.13 -7.30
CA PHE A 251 -11.29 12.15 -6.45
C PHE A 251 -12.55 12.00 -7.32
N GLY A 252 -13.36 10.98 -7.02
CA GLY A 252 -14.64 10.72 -7.68
C GLY A 252 -15.74 11.74 -7.34
N ASP A 253 -16.94 11.55 -7.91
CA ASP A 253 -18.05 12.53 -8.04
C ASP A 253 -18.83 12.90 -6.76
N TYR A 254 -18.16 13.12 -5.62
CA TYR A 254 -18.84 13.47 -4.36
C TYR A 254 -18.18 14.61 -3.56
N SER A 255 -18.86 14.98 -2.46
CA SER A 255 -19.05 16.37 -2.00
C SER A 255 -17.80 17.18 -1.65
N THR A 256 -16.65 16.54 -1.37
CA THR A 256 -15.37 17.21 -1.09
C THR A 256 -14.21 16.22 -1.28
N GLY A 257 -13.26 16.53 -2.17
CA GLY A 257 -12.07 15.67 -2.37
C GLY A 257 -11.07 15.78 -1.21
N VAL A 258 -10.71 17.00 -0.76
CA VAL A 258 -9.85 17.21 0.41
C VAL A 258 -10.48 18.25 1.35
N TRP A 259 -10.63 17.90 2.63
CA TRP A 259 -11.14 18.78 3.68
C TRP A 259 -10.12 18.95 4.81
N CYS A 260 -9.64 20.19 5.01
CA CYS A 260 -8.76 20.55 6.13
C CYS A 260 -9.55 21.17 7.31
N LEU A 261 -9.45 20.57 8.49
CA LEU A 261 -9.99 21.08 9.76
C LEU A 261 -8.84 21.46 10.70
N SER A 262 -8.77 22.75 11.06
CA SER A 262 -7.78 23.28 12.02
C SER A 262 -6.31 22.97 11.69
N ASN A 263 -5.95 23.01 10.39
CA ASN A 263 -4.57 22.75 9.95
C ASN A 263 -3.87 24.02 9.48
N ASP A 264 -2.66 24.26 10.00
CA ASP A 264 -1.75 25.25 9.46
C ASP A 264 -0.79 24.56 8.47
N ILE A 265 -0.94 24.88 7.17
CA ILE A 265 -0.04 24.48 6.05
C ILE A 265 -0.19 23.02 5.58
N GLN A 266 -0.77 22.86 4.39
CA GLN A 266 -0.72 21.63 3.58
C GLN A 266 -0.18 21.96 2.19
N THR A 267 0.61 21.06 1.61
CA THR A 267 0.94 21.12 0.19
C THR A 267 0.01 20.20 -0.57
N THR A 268 -1.10 20.77 -1.06
CA THR A 268 -1.94 20.11 -2.05
C THR A 268 -1.56 20.63 -3.43
N SER A 269 -1.14 19.74 -4.33
CA SER A 269 -0.81 20.08 -5.71
C SER A 269 -1.22 18.94 -6.64
N THR A 270 -1.50 19.25 -7.91
CA THR A 270 -1.74 18.29 -9.02
C THR A 270 -2.87 17.27 -8.90
N SER A 271 -3.55 17.10 -7.76
CA SER A 271 -4.72 16.21 -7.66
C SER A 271 -5.88 16.64 -8.57
N THR A 272 -6.45 15.68 -9.28
CA THR A 272 -7.56 15.91 -10.22
C THR A 272 -8.90 15.60 -9.57
N TYR A 273 -9.85 16.51 -9.72
CA TYR A 273 -11.25 16.31 -9.36
C TYR A 273 -11.98 15.93 -10.65
N SER A 274 -12.29 14.64 -10.83
CA SER A 274 -13.11 14.22 -11.96
C SER A 274 -14.56 14.55 -11.64
N ALA A 275 -15.14 15.49 -12.38
CA ALA A 275 -16.58 15.74 -12.41
C ALA A 275 -17.17 14.99 -13.62
N ASN A 276 -17.55 13.72 -13.48
CA ASN A 276 -18.38 13.08 -14.49
C ASN A 276 -19.83 13.48 -14.28
N ARG A 277 -20.24 14.53 -15.00
CA ARG A 277 -21.63 14.77 -15.33
C ARG A 277 -22.18 13.54 -16.07
N VAL A 278 -23.06 12.80 -15.42
CA VAL A 278 -23.97 11.85 -16.09
C VAL A 278 -25.38 12.47 -16.06
N PRO A 279 -26.17 12.42 -17.17
CA PRO A 279 -27.29 13.34 -17.43
C PRO A 279 -28.49 13.24 -16.48
#